data_AF-A0A533X4L9-F1
#
_entry.id   AF-A0A533X4L9-F1
#
_cell.length_a   1.000
_cell.length_b   1.000
_cell.length_c   1.000
_cell.angle_alpha   90.00
_cell.angle_beta   90.00
_cell.angle_gamma   90.00
#
_symmetry.space_group_name_H-M   'P 1'
#
loop_
_entity.id
_entity.type
_entity.pdbx_description
1 polymer ?
#
loop_
_entity_poly.entity_id
_entity_poly.type
_entity_poly.pdbx_seq_one_letter_code
_entity_poly.pdbx_strand_id
1 'polypeptide(L)'
;MQLPIGSHPCEAQECRECNMLRRLVKTGLAGALEWTGANALIGSLTAQNLPLVIGYHAVVEDTAAHRGRSIPPNLISLKMLERHLDWLGRRYRFISLDELGARLEGGEPFEKPTVAITFDDGYAGVYHHAFPLLRRKGIPAGLFVVTDLIGTTRLSIYDKLYLLLTSAFSTEKANPGDVARLCTGLGLSLPASNKKNAFLCDPFLTMRVLFTAFPQKELNRVIDALEEVVRIDESSFQELHPLSWDMVSEMYRVGMTIGSHTKTHALLTNESWQRVSRETMESRLALERKLGARITHFAYPDGRFNAVVVRLVAEAGYRYGYTTCLRRDSAHPRLTIPRKFLWEKSCVDALGRFSSSIMSCHAHWIFDMLATCEHNHTWPGSDPGDASTSSEPTGEGPGELTAPTSSTEADVVPHALNL
;
A
#
# COMPACT_ATOMS: atom_id res chain seq x y z
N MET A 1 12.27 -18.30 -48.82
CA MET A 1 10.87 -17.84 -48.72
C MET A 1 10.65 -17.40 -47.28
N GLN A 2 10.93 -16.13 -47.00
CA GLN A 2 10.80 -15.51 -45.68
C GLN A 2 9.32 -15.16 -45.45
N LEU A 3 8.77 -15.64 -44.34
CA LEU A 3 7.49 -15.15 -43.82
C LEU A 3 7.77 -13.90 -42.96
N PRO A 4 6.98 -12.82 -43.10
CA PRO A 4 7.20 -11.61 -42.33
C PRO A 4 6.72 -11.78 -40.88
N ILE A 5 7.60 -11.44 -39.94
CA ILE A 5 7.26 -11.24 -38.52
C ILE A 5 6.47 -9.93 -38.44
N GLY A 6 5.15 -10.04 -38.29
CA GLY A 6 4.29 -8.90 -38.00
C GLY A 6 4.52 -8.42 -36.57
N SER A 7 5.26 -7.33 -36.41
CA SER A 7 5.22 -6.52 -35.19
C SER A 7 3.85 -5.86 -35.09
N HIS A 8 2.97 -6.32 -34.21
CA HIS A 8 1.70 -5.65 -33.93
C HIS A 8 1.92 -4.47 -32.97
N PRO A 9 1.77 -3.20 -33.40
CA PRO A 9 1.83 -2.03 -32.52
C PRO A 9 0.46 -1.68 -31.89
N CYS A 10 -0.55 -2.55 -32.05
CA CYS A 10 -1.96 -2.22 -31.84
C CYS A 10 -2.38 -2.13 -30.35
N GLU A 11 -1.77 -2.91 -29.45
CA GLU A 11 -2.18 -2.97 -28.04
C GLU A 11 -1.81 -1.72 -27.22
N ALA A 12 -0.71 -1.05 -27.57
CA ALA A 12 -0.24 0.14 -26.84
C ALA A 12 -1.09 1.40 -27.15
N GLN A 13 -1.69 1.46 -28.35
CA GLN A 13 -2.53 2.58 -28.78
C GLN A 13 -3.95 2.44 -28.22
N GLU A 14 -4.54 1.24 -28.29
CA GLU A 14 -5.82 0.91 -27.65
C GLU A 14 -5.77 1.13 -26.12
N CYS A 15 -4.65 0.76 -25.46
CA CYS A 15 -4.45 1.01 -24.03
C CYS A 15 -4.40 2.52 -23.70
N ARG A 16 -3.83 3.36 -24.57
CA ARG A 16 -3.77 4.82 -24.35
C ARG A 16 -5.13 5.50 -24.53
N GLU A 17 -5.88 5.14 -25.56
CA GLU A 17 -7.21 5.68 -25.83
C GLU A 17 -8.21 5.27 -24.74
N CYS A 18 -8.18 4.00 -24.33
CA CYS A 18 -9.03 3.49 -23.25
C CYS A 18 -8.70 4.16 -21.89
N ASN A 19 -7.42 4.44 -21.63
CA ASN A 19 -6.99 5.21 -20.46
C ASN A 19 -7.41 6.68 -20.52
N MET A 20 -7.39 7.31 -21.71
CA MET A 20 -7.85 8.69 -21.88
C MET A 20 -9.36 8.81 -21.66
N LEU A 21 -10.15 7.88 -22.22
CA LEU A 21 -11.60 7.84 -22.03
C LEU A 21 -11.97 7.68 -20.54
N ARG A 22 -11.31 6.75 -19.83
CA ARG A 22 -11.51 6.57 -18.39
C ARG A 22 -11.21 7.84 -17.60
N ARG A 23 -10.14 8.58 -17.94
CA ARG A 23 -9.80 9.86 -17.29
C ARG A 23 -10.82 10.95 -17.57
N LEU A 24 -11.34 11.02 -18.79
CA LEU A 24 -12.42 11.96 -19.15
C LEU A 24 -13.70 11.67 -18.39
N VAL A 25 -14.12 10.40 -18.33
CA VAL A 25 -15.29 9.98 -17.54
C VAL A 25 -15.10 10.30 -16.06
N LYS A 26 -13.95 9.96 -15.48
CA LYS A 26 -13.62 10.28 -14.08
C LYS A 26 -13.66 11.78 -13.80
N THR A 27 -13.11 12.59 -14.70
CA THR A 27 -13.10 14.06 -14.59
C THR A 27 -14.52 14.62 -14.66
N GLY A 28 -15.31 14.19 -15.66
CA GLY A 28 -16.69 14.64 -15.84
C GLY A 28 -17.59 14.27 -14.67
N LEU A 29 -17.51 13.02 -14.21
CA LEU A 29 -18.27 12.54 -13.04
C LEU A 29 -17.90 13.32 -11.78
N ALA A 30 -16.61 13.52 -11.51
CA ALA A 30 -16.17 14.29 -10.34
C ALA A 30 -16.65 15.74 -10.41
N GLY A 31 -16.56 16.38 -11.59
CA GLY A 31 -17.07 17.73 -11.81
C GLY A 31 -18.58 17.86 -11.57
N ALA A 32 -19.36 16.89 -12.08
CA ALA A 32 -20.81 16.86 -11.85
C ALA A 32 -21.17 16.68 -10.36
N LEU A 33 -20.45 15.81 -9.64
CA LEU A 33 -20.66 15.60 -8.20
C LEU A 33 -20.28 16.82 -7.35
N GLU A 34 -19.23 17.56 -7.73
CA GLU A 34 -18.87 18.81 -7.05
C GLU A 34 -19.88 19.93 -7.36
N TRP A 35 -20.31 20.07 -8.62
CA TRP A 35 -21.29 21.09 -9.02
C TRP A 35 -22.66 20.90 -8.35
N THR A 36 -23.09 19.66 -8.19
CA THR A 36 -24.37 19.32 -7.51
C THR A 36 -24.26 19.34 -5.99
N GLY A 37 -23.05 19.38 -5.41
CA GLY A 37 -22.82 19.18 -3.99
C GLY A 37 -23.10 17.75 -3.49
N ALA A 38 -23.41 16.82 -4.40
CA ALA A 38 -23.71 15.43 -4.07
C ALA A 38 -22.51 14.73 -3.41
N ASN A 39 -21.28 15.19 -3.68
CA ASN A 39 -20.09 14.64 -3.04
C ASN A 39 -20.09 14.75 -1.51
N ALA A 40 -20.48 15.90 -0.96
CA ALA A 40 -20.54 16.13 0.47
C ALA A 40 -21.67 15.33 1.12
N LEU A 41 -22.82 15.25 0.44
CA LEU A 41 -23.96 14.43 0.90
C LEU A 41 -23.58 12.95 0.96
N ILE A 42 -23.00 12.42 -0.12
CA ILE A 42 -22.53 11.03 -0.20
C ILE A 42 -21.44 10.76 0.87
N GLY A 43 -20.51 11.70 1.05
CA GLY A 43 -19.50 11.62 2.12
C GLY A 43 -20.11 11.53 3.51
N SER A 44 -21.15 12.32 3.81
CA SER A 44 -21.82 12.30 5.12
C SER A 44 -22.54 10.98 5.43
N LEU A 45 -22.96 10.24 4.39
CA LEU A 45 -23.64 8.95 4.53
C LEU A 45 -22.67 7.77 4.65
N THR A 46 -21.41 7.93 4.25
CA THR A 46 -20.43 6.84 4.10
C THR A 46 -19.24 6.95 5.04
N ALA A 47 -18.85 8.15 5.43
CA ALA A 47 -17.84 8.40 6.45
C ALA A 47 -18.53 8.52 7.83
N GLN A 48 -18.90 7.38 8.42
CA GLN A 48 -19.38 7.35 9.80
C GLN A 48 -18.25 7.77 10.75
N ASN A 49 -18.34 8.96 11.34
CA ASN A 49 -17.64 9.44 12.54
C ASN A 49 -16.11 9.22 12.67
N LEU A 50 -15.39 8.88 11.60
CA LEU A 50 -13.92 8.69 11.60
C LEU A 50 -13.25 9.84 10.86
N PRO A 51 -12.03 10.25 11.28
CA PRO A 51 -11.29 11.27 10.55
C PRO A 51 -10.92 10.77 9.14
N LEU A 52 -10.54 11.69 8.27
CA LEU A 52 -9.81 11.32 7.06
C LEU A 52 -8.33 11.09 7.43
N VAL A 53 -7.75 9.97 7.01
CA VAL A 53 -6.29 9.77 7.12
C VAL A 53 -5.71 9.63 5.72
N ILE A 54 -4.84 10.56 5.33
CA ILE A 54 -4.19 10.56 4.03
C ILE A 54 -2.76 10.01 4.17
N GLY A 55 -2.41 9.06 3.30
CA GLY A 55 -1.08 8.46 3.21
C GLY A 55 -0.32 8.92 1.96
N TYR A 56 0.99 9.07 2.12
CA TYR A 56 1.98 9.29 1.06
C TYR A 56 3.17 8.35 1.29
N HIS A 57 4.05 8.20 0.30
CA HIS A 57 5.30 7.45 0.44
C HIS A 57 6.50 8.39 0.25
N ALA A 58 7.06 8.44 -0.95
CA ALA A 58 8.24 9.22 -1.28
C ALA A 58 7.85 10.61 -1.83
N VAL A 59 8.53 11.63 -1.32
CA VAL A 59 8.37 13.02 -1.77
C VAL A 59 9.65 13.44 -2.46
N VAL A 60 9.54 13.91 -3.70
CA VAL A 60 10.67 14.31 -4.55
C VAL A 60 10.45 15.71 -5.11
N GLU A 61 11.48 16.34 -5.68
CA GLU A 61 11.32 17.64 -6.32
C GLU A 61 10.54 17.52 -7.63
N ASP A 62 10.93 16.57 -8.48
CA ASP A 62 10.32 16.32 -9.79
C ASP A 62 10.18 14.82 -10.07
N THR A 63 8.93 14.33 -10.07
CA THR A 63 8.64 12.91 -10.37
C THR A 63 9.10 12.45 -11.76
N ALA A 64 9.27 13.38 -12.72
CA ALA A 64 9.74 13.01 -14.06
C ALA A 64 11.19 12.52 -14.04
N ALA A 65 12.03 13.05 -13.15
CA ALA A 65 13.43 12.63 -12.97
C ALA A 65 13.56 11.18 -12.46
N HIS A 66 12.49 10.62 -11.88
CA HIS A 66 12.45 9.27 -11.31
C HIS A 66 11.80 8.24 -12.22
N ARG A 67 11.46 8.61 -13.45
CA ARG A 67 10.80 7.68 -14.39
C ARG A 67 11.71 6.47 -14.65
N GLY A 68 11.21 5.28 -14.33
CA GLY A 68 11.97 4.02 -14.45
C GLY A 68 13.06 3.83 -13.39
N ARG A 69 13.09 4.70 -12.37
CA ARG A 69 14.06 4.66 -11.25
C ARG A 69 13.41 4.57 -9.88
N SER A 70 12.08 4.59 -9.83
CA SER A 70 11.31 4.48 -8.58
C SER A 70 9.89 4.02 -8.90
N ILE A 71 9.21 3.42 -7.92
CA ILE A 71 7.84 2.95 -8.04
C ILE A 71 6.90 4.15 -8.26
N PRO A 72 6.28 4.32 -9.45
CA PRO A 72 5.57 5.57 -9.75
C PRO A 72 4.39 5.89 -8.81
N PRO A 73 3.56 4.91 -8.38
CA PRO A 73 2.50 5.15 -7.39
C PRO A 73 2.98 5.53 -6.00
N ASN A 74 4.28 5.47 -5.71
CA ASN A 74 4.86 5.91 -4.44
C ASN A 74 5.33 7.37 -4.48
N LEU A 75 5.40 8.00 -5.66
CA LEU A 75 5.99 9.33 -5.80
C LEU A 75 4.94 10.43 -5.77
N ILE A 76 5.27 11.51 -5.06
CA ILE A 76 4.61 12.81 -5.19
C ILE A 76 5.65 13.92 -5.26
N SER A 77 5.46 14.87 -6.17
CA SER A 77 6.28 16.07 -6.20
C SER A 77 5.96 16.97 -5.00
N LEU A 78 6.95 17.72 -4.51
CA LEU A 78 6.74 18.73 -3.47
C LEU A 78 5.62 19.71 -3.85
N LYS A 79 5.56 20.09 -5.13
CA LYS A 79 4.53 20.97 -5.67
C LYS A 79 3.12 20.38 -5.60
N MET A 80 2.95 19.10 -5.94
CA MET A 80 1.64 18.45 -5.87
C MET A 80 1.22 18.20 -4.42
N LEU A 81 2.18 17.80 -3.56
CA LEU A 81 1.94 17.65 -2.12
C LEU A 81 1.42 18.96 -1.51
N GLU A 82 2.06 20.09 -1.80
CA GLU A 82 1.60 21.40 -1.33
C GLU A 82 0.17 21.71 -1.78
N ARG A 83 -0.19 21.40 -3.03
CA ARG A 83 -1.57 21.58 -3.51
C ARG A 83 -2.59 20.73 -2.76
N HIS A 84 -2.25 19.48 -2.47
CA HIS A 84 -3.12 18.60 -1.68
C HIS A 84 -3.31 19.17 -0.26
N LEU A 85 -2.23 19.58 0.39
CA LEU A 85 -2.27 20.16 1.74
C LEU A 85 -3.05 21.48 1.79
N ASP A 86 -2.87 22.36 0.81
CA ASP A 86 -3.62 23.62 0.72
C ASP A 86 -5.12 23.39 0.49
N TRP A 87 -5.47 22.40 -0.34
CA TRP A 87 -6.86 22.04 -0.56
C TRP A 87 -7.52 21.48 0.71
N LEU A 88 -6.80 20.62 1.44
CA LEU A 88 -7.25 20.03 2.70
C LEU A 88 -7.39 21.09 3.79
N GLY A 89 -6.40 21.98 3.96
CA GLY A 89 -6.40 23.01 4.99
C GLY A 89 -7.52 24.04 4.89
N ARG A 90 -8.14 24.17 3.71
CA ARG A 90 -9.34 25.01 3.51
C ARG A 90 -10.63 24.34 4.02
N ARG A 91 -10.61 23.04 4.31
CA ARG A 91 -11.82 22.21 4.55
C ARG A 91 -11.77 21.36 5.81
N TYR A 92 -10.57 20.95 6.22
CA TYR A 92 -10.34 20.06 7.34
C TYR A 92 -9.38 20.70 8.34
N ARG A 93 -9.59 20.41 9.62
CA ARG A 93 -8.60 20.68 10.67
C ARG A 93 -7.56 19.56 10.66
N PHE A 94 -6.29 19.91 10.50
CA PHE A 94 -5.21 18.95 10.66
C PHE A 94 -5.07 18.51 12.12
N ILE A 95 -4.88 17.20 12.34
CA ILE A 95 -4.63 16.60 13.66
C ILE A 95 -3.43 15.65 13.60
N SER A 96 -2.71 15.50 14.72
CA SER A 96 -1.68 14.48 14.84
C SER A 96 -2.30 13.09 14.97
N LEU A 97 -1.50 12.05 14.73
CA LEU A 97 -1.95 10.67 14.97
C LEU A 97 -2.18 10.41 16.45
N ASP A 98 -1.43 11.06 17.35
CA ASP A 98 -1.64 10.96 18.79
C ASP A 98 -2.97 11.58 19.23
N GLU A 99 -3.32 12.76 18.71
CA GLU A 99 -4.63 13.38 18.97
C GLU A 99 -5.76 12.53 18.39
N LEU A 100 -5.59 12.04 17.15
CA LEU A 100 -6.54 11.12 16.54
C LEU A 100 -6.75 9.89 17.45
N GLY A 101 -5.65 9.26 17.83
CA GLY A 101 -5.68 8.10 18.69
C GLY A 101 -6.48 8.37 19.97
N ALA A 102 -6.16 9.45 20.68
CA ALA A 102 -6.84 9.80 21.93
C ALA A 102 -8.36 9.99 21.74
N ARG A 103 -8.78 10.66 20.66
CA ARG A 103 -10.21 10.86 20.35
C ARG A 103 -10.94 9.55 20.07
N LEU A 104 -10.31 8.64 19.33
CA LEU A 104 -10.87 7.31 19.07
C LEU A 104 -11.03 6.48 20.34
N GLU A 105 -10.23 6.73 21.37
CA GLU A 105 -10.38 6.06 22.67
C GLU A 105 -11.42 6.70 23.56
N GLY A 106 -11.51 8.03 23.55
CA GLY A 106 -12.52 8.77 24.31
C GLY A 106 -13.94 8.58 23.77
N GLY A 107 -14.09 8.15 22.51
CA GLY A 107 -15.39 8.04 21.85
C GLY A 107 -16.04 9.39 21.53
N GLU A 108 -15.26 10.47 21.57
CA GLU A 108 -15.74 11.82 21.30
C GLU A 108 -15.99 12.00 19.79
N PRO A 109 -17.17 12.54 19.40
CA PRO A 109 -17.42 12.84 18.00
C PRO A 109 -16.49 13.96 17.52
N PHE A 110 -16.12 13.89 16.23
CA PHE A 110 -15.36 14.97 15.60
C PHE A 110 -16.30 16.15 15.31
N GLU A 111 -16.22 17.21 16.12
CA GLU A 111 -17.04 18.43 15.95
C GLU A 111 -16.81 19.15 14.61
N LYS A 112 -15.62 18.98 14.02
CA LYS A 112 -15.23 19.54 12.74
C LYS A 112 -14.63 18.44 11.86
N PRO A 113 -14.74 18.52 10.53
CA PRO A 113 -14.02 17.63 9.63
C PRO A 113 -12.51 17.70 9.96
N THR A 114 -11.91 16.56 10.23
CA THR A 114 -10.48 16.45 10.56
C THR A 114 -9.75 15.59 9.56
N VAL A 115 -8.45 15.87 9.41
CA VAL A 115 -7.55 15.07 8.58
C VAL A 115 -6.22 14.85 9.28
N ALA A 116 -5.70 13.62 9.22
CA ALA A 116 -4.33 13.29 9.60
C ALA A 116 -3.50 12.98 8.35
N ILE A 117 -2.24 13.41 8.34
CA ILE A 117 -1.30 13.17 7.24
C ILE A 117 -0.25 12.16 7.68
N THR A 118 0.04 11.19 6.82
CA THR A 118 1.00 10.11 7.09
C THR A 118 1.95 9.88 5.92
N PHE A 119 3.18 9.49 6.24
CA PHE A 119 4.20 9.06 5.29
C PHE A 119 4.71 7.68 5.68
N ASP A 120 4.89 6.81 4.70
CA ASP A 120 5.31 5.42 4.93
C ASP A 120 6.73 5.17 4.37
N ASP A 121 7.26 4.00 4.71
CA ASP A 121 8.56 3.42 4.32
C ASP A 121 9.81 4.11 4.86
N GLY A 122 9.76 5.43 5.10
CA GLY A 122 10.88 6.19 5.65
C GLY A 122 11.89 6.68 4.61
N TYR A 123 11.42 7.12 3.44
CA TYR A 123 12.26 7.74 2.41
C TYR A 123 12.85 9.09 2.86
N ALA A 124 14.13 9.33 2.53
CA ALA A 124 14.84 10.56 2.87
C ALA A 124 14.17 11.84 2.34
N GLY A 125 13.49 11.75 1.19
CA GLY A 125 12.73 12.85 0.61
C GLY A 125 11.62 13.41 1.53
N VAL A 126 11.10 12.62 2.48
CA VAL A 126 10.17 13.11 3.50
C VAL A 126 10.86 14.16 4.38
N TYR A 127 12.09 13.93 4.82
CA TYR A 127 12.83 14.89 5.64
C TYR A 127 13.32 16.09 4.83
N HIS A 128 13.80 15.88 3.60
CA HIS A 128 14.35 16.97 2.80
C HIS A 128 13.28 17.89 2.19
N HIS A 129 12.10 17.36 1.85
CA HIS A 129 11.08 18.12 1.13
C HIS A 129 9.80 18.31 1.94
N ALA A 130 9.20 17.22 2.44
CA ALA A 130 7.90 17.28 3.11
C ALA A 130 7.97 17.95 4.49
N PHE A 131 8.96 17.57 5.30
CA PHE A 131 9.09 18.04 6.68
C PHE A 131 9.25 19.56 6.79
N PRO A 132 10.10 20.26 6.01
CA PRO A 132 10.15 21.71 5.99
C PRO A 132 8.82 22.35 5.56
N LEU A 133 8.11 21.77 4.59
CA LEU A 133 6.81 22.26 4.13
C LEU A 133 5.77 22.17 5.24
N LEU A 134 5.66 21.01 5.90
CA LEU A 134 4.73 20.75 7.00
C LEU A 134 4.99 21.71 8.16
N ARG A 135 6.25 21.91 8.54
CA ARG A 135 6.63 22.86 9.59
C ARG A 135 6.24 24.29 9.25
N ARG A 136 6.49 24.76 8.03
CA ARG A 136 6.09 26.11 7.60
C ARG A 136 4.58 26.31 7.63
N LYS A 137 3.80 25.26 7.35
CA LYS A 137 2.33 25.31 7.36
C LYS A 137 1.70 24.97 8.72
N GLY A 138 2.49 24.58 9.73
CA GLY A 138 2.00 24.15 11.03
C GLY A 138 1.14 22.87 10.96
N ILE A 139 1.43 21.98 10.00
CA ILE A 139 0.64 20.75 9.78
C ILE A 139 1.31 19.59 10.55
N PRO A 140 0.63 18.99 11.55
CA PRO A 140 1.12 17.76 12.17
C PRO A 140 1.04 16.59 11.18
N ALA A 141 1.98 15.66 11.29
CA ALA A 141 2.04 14.46 10.45
C ALA A 141 2.61 13.26 11.22
N GLY A 142 2.35 12.07 10.70
CA GLY A 142 2.95 10.82 11.15
C GLY A 142 3.94 10.25 10.12
N LEU A 143 4.97 9.57 10.60
CA LEU A 143 5.93 8.83 9.78
C LEU A 143 6.01 7.38 10.28
N PHE A 144 5.75 6.42 9.38
CA PHE A 144 5.94 5.00 9.65
C PHE A 144 7.22 4.51 8.99
N VAL A 145 8.15 3.96 9.78
CA VAL A 145 9.48 3.58 9.30
C VAL A 145 9.72 2.08 9.32
N VAL A 146 10.46 1.60 8.33
CA VAL A 146 11.01 0.24 8.29
C VAL A 146 12.33 0.22 9.05
N THR A 147 12.32 -0.33 10.26
CA THR A 147 13.40 -0.06 11.23
C THR A 147 14.77 -0.58 10.82
N ASP A 148 14.85 -1.66 10.04
CA ASP A 148 16.13 -2.21 9.56
C ASP A 148 16.75 -1.38 8.42
N LEU A 149 15.98 -0.50 7.80
CA LEU A 149 16.45 0.35 6.71
C LEU A 149 17.02 1.67 7.25
N ILE A 150 16.46 2.21 8.33
CA ILE A 150 16.84 3.50 8.90
C ILE A 150 18.33 3.52 9.31
N GLY A 151 19.05 4.53 8.82
CA GLY A 151 20.49 4.70 9.02
C GLY A 151 21.37 3.84 8.11
N THR A 152 20.80 3.22 7.07
CA THR A 152 21.55 2.47 6.04
C THR A 152 21.38 3.12 4.67
N THR A 153 22.17 2.69 3.68
CA THR A 153 22.00 3.08 2.26
C THR A 153 21.28 2.01 1.44
N ARG A 154 20.73 0.98 2.10
CA ARG A 154 20.10 -0.15 1.43
C ARG A 154 18.73 0.24 0.92
N LEU A 155 18.41 -0.22 -0.29
CA LEU A 155 17.06 -0.11 -0.84
C LEU A 155 16.08 -1.01 -0.09
N SER A 156 14.80 -0.60 -0.05
CA SER A 156 13.73 -1.51 0.35
C SER A 156 13.66 -2.69 -0.63
N ILE A 157 13.14 -3.83 -0.15
CA ILE A 157 12.94 -5.01 -1.02
C ILE A 157 12.00 -4.69 -2.21
N TYR A 158 11.07 -3.75 -2.02
CA TYR A 158 10.13 -3.31 -3.05
C TYR A 158 10.85 -2.49 -4.14
N ASP A 159 11.62 -1.48 -3.75
CA ASP A 159 12.40 -0.67 -4.70
C ASP A 159 13.42 -1.52 -5.43
N LYS A 160 14.12 -2.38 -4.70
CA LYS A 160 15.13 -3.29 -5.27
C LYS A 160 14.53 -4.19 -6.34
N LEU A 161 13.43 -4.87 -6.04
CA LEU A 161 12.75 -5.75 -7.00
C LEU A 161 12.20 -4.97 -8.19
N TYR A 162 11.60 -3.80 -7.96
CA TYR A 162 11.10 -2.93 -9.04
C TYR A 162 12.22 -2.51 -10.00
N LEU A 163 13.37 -2.09 -9.46
CA LEU A 163 14.51 -1.64 -10.25
C LEU A 163 15.16 -2.78 -11.05
N LEU A 164 15.30 -3.96 -10.44
CA LEU A 164 15.80 -5.15 -11.12
C LEU A 164 14.88 -5.53 -12.28
N LEU A 165 13.57 -5.60 -12.07
CA LEU A 165 12.59 -5.91 -13.12
C LEU A 165 12.59 -4.85 -14.21
N THR A 166 12.63 -3.57 -13.84
CA THR A 166 12.66 -2.45 -14.80
C THR A 166 13.90 -2.51 -15.68
N SER A 167 15.06 -2.75 -15.08
CA SER A 167 16.32 -2.86 -15.81
C SER A 167 16.37 -4.13 -16.67
N ALA A 168 15.89 -5.26 -16.15
CA ALA A 168 15.83 -6.53 -16.90
C ALA A 168 14.96 -6.42 -18.15
N PHE A 169 13.78 -5.80 -18.03
CA PHE A 169 12.85 -5.64 -19.16
C PHE A 169 13.33 -4.57 -20.15
N SER A 170 13.90 -3.46 -19.67
CA SER A 170 14.37 -2.37 -20.53
C SER A 170 15.63 -2.71 -21.32
N THR A 171 16.45 -3.64 -20.82
CA THR A 171 17.68 -4.07 -21.50
C THR A 171 17.49 -5.35 -22.32
N GLU A 172 16.24 -5.84 -22.44
CA GLU A 172 15.88 -7.12 -23.08
C GLU A 172 16.65 -8.34 -22.54
N LYS A 173 17.30 -8.19 -21.38
CA LYS A 173 18.04 -9.27 -20.71
C LYS A 173 17.11 -10.33 -20.13
N ALA A 174 15.89 -9.94 -19.78
CA ALA A 174 14.83 -10.85 -19.42
C ALA A 174 13.50 -10.30 -19.92
N ASN A 175 12.61 -11.18 -20.33
CA ASN A 175 11.21 -10.88 -20.56
C ASN A 175 10.35 -11.47 -19.42
N PRO A 176 9.05 -11.16 -19.40
CA PRO A 176 8.13 -11.67 -18.37
C PRO A 176 8.09 -13.19 -18.24
N GLY A 177 8.26 -13.91 -19.35
CA GLY A 177 8.34 -15.37 -19.38
C GLY A 177 9.64 -15.89 -18.75
N ASP A 178 10.74 -15.15 -18.84
CA ASP A 178 11.98 -15.48 -18.14
C ASP A 178 11.82 -15.39 -16.62
N VAL A 179 11.10 -14.38 -16.12
CA VAL A 179 10.82 -14.25 -14.68
C VAL A 179 9.98 -15.42 -14.17
N ALA A 180 8.97 -15.84 -14.93
CA ALA A 180 8.17 -17.02 -14.58
C ALA A 180 9.01 -18.32 -14.61
N ARG A 181 9.90 -18.48 -15.59
CA ARG A 181 10.85 -19.62 -15.65
C ARG A 181 11.85 -19.59 -14.50
N LEU A 182 12.36 -18.43 -14.13
CA LEU A 182 13.25 -18.23 -12.98
C LEU A 182 12.55 -18.66 -11.69
N CYS A 183 11.32 -18.22 -11.46
CA CYS A 183 10.52 -18.66 -10.30
C CYS A 183 10.37 -20.19 -10.31
N THR A 184 10.00 -20.77 -11.45
CA THR A 184 9.85 -22.23 -11.60
C THR A 184 11.16 -22.97 -11.28
N GLY A 185 12.30 -22.46 -11.77
CA GLY A 185 13.63 -23.02 -11.50
C GLY A 185 14.03 -22.95 -10.02
N LEU A 186 13.51 -21.97 -9.28
CA LEU A 186 13.68 -21.88 -7.82
C LEU A 186 12.71 -22.79 -7.03
N GLY A 187 11.82 -23.51 -7.72
CA GLY A 187 10.77 -24.34 -7.13
C GLY A 187 9.52 -23.55 -6.70
N LEU A 188 9.35 -22.34 -7.21
CA LEU A 188 8.24 -21.44 -6.87
C LEU A 188 7.15 -21.50 -7.94
N SER A 189 5.94 -21.83 -7.53
CA SER A 189 4.77 -21.88 -8.42
C SER A 189 3.98 -20.57 -8.32
N LEU A 190 3.84 -19.86 -9.44
CA LEU A 190 2.98 -18.68 -9.53
C LEU A 190 1.49 -19.11 -9.61
N PRO A 191 0.56 -18.39 -8.95
CA PRO A 191 -0.86 -18.71 -9.01
C PRO A 191 -1.42 -18.76 -10.44
N ALA A 192 -2.14 -19.83 -10.77
CA ALA A 192 -2.72 -20.07 -12.11
C ALA A 192 -3.82 -19.05 -12.50
N SER A 193 -4.34 -18.26 -11.55
CA SER A 193 -5.36 -17.23 -11.77
C SER A 193 -4.84 -15.96 -12.46
N ASN A 194 -3.52 -15.78 -12.57
CA ASN A 194 -2.92 -14.65 -13.30
C ASN A 194 -2.82 -14.93 -14.81
N LYS A 195 -3.89 -15.49 -15.40
CA LYS A 195 -4.01 -15.96 -16.79
C LYS A 195 -4.08 -14.84 -17.85
N LYS A 196 -3.34 -13.75 -17.64
CA LYS A 196 -2.91 -12.87 -18.74
C LYS A 196 -1.43 -12.58 -18.55
N ASN A 197 -0.59 -13.34 -19.25
CA ASN A 197 0.84 -13.07 -19.42
C ASN A 197 1.14 -11.60 -19.83
N ALA A 198 0.15 -10.88 -20.37
CA ALA A 198 0.21 -9.45 -20.68
C ALA A 198 0.53 -8.54 -19.48
N PHE A 199 0.10 -8.89 -18.25
CA PHE A 199 0.39 -8.06 -17.07
C PHE A 199 1.82 -8.19 -16.58
N LEU A 200 2.48 -9.30 -16.90
CA LEU A 200 3.87 -9.50 -16.48
C LEU A 200 4.85 -8.64 -17.30
N CYS A 201 4.39 -7.97 -18.37
CA CYS A 201 5.17 -7.00 -19.16
C CYS A 201 5.44 -5.68 -18.44
N ASP A 202 4.74 -5.39 -17.35
CA ASP A 202 4.94 -4.19 -16.55
C ASP A 202 5.73 -4.52 -15.27
N PRO A 203 6.89 -3.88 -15.01
CA PRO A 203 7.71 -4.16 -13.83
C PRO A 203 6.96 -4.02 -12.51
N PHE A 204 6.05 -3.03 -12.40
CA PHE A 204 5.30 -2.79 -11.18
C PHE A 204 4.24 -3.87 -10.95
N LEU A 205 3.50 -4.27 -11.98
CA LEU A 205 2.54 -5.37 -11.88
C LEU A 205 3.21 -6.71 -11.60
N THR A 206 4.35 -7.00 -12.24
CA THR A 206 5.15 -8.21 -11.94
C THR A 206 5.63 -8.22 -10.50
N MET A 207 6.21 -7.12 -10.02
CA MET A 207 6.60 -6.96 -8.62
C MET A 207 5.40 -7.24 -7.71
N ARG A 208 4.24 -6.67 -8.01
CA ARG A 208 3.01 -6.82 -7.22
C ARG A 208 2.57 -8.27 -7.11
N VAL A 209 2.56 -9.00 -8.22
CA VAL A 209 2.23 -10.43 -8.26
C VAL A 209 3.17 -11.22 -7.35
N LEU A 210 4.48 -11.00 -7.48
CA LEU A 210 5.48 -11.71 -6.68
C LEU A 210 5.26 -11.48 -5.19
N PHE A 211 5.13 -10.22 -4.75
CA PHE A 211 4.89 -9.90 -3.33
C PHE A 211 3.63 -10.55 -2.78
N THR A 212 2.55 -10.62 -3.58
CA THR A 212 1.32 -11.26 -3.12
C THR A 212 1.40 -12.79 -3.12
N ALA A 213 2.25 -13.39 -3.94
CA ALA A 213 2.36 -14.83 -4.09
C ALA A 213 3.30 -15.47 -3.05
N PHE A 214 4.33 -14.75 -2.60
CA PHE A 214 5.44 -15.36 -1.87
C PHE A 214 5.76 -14.65 -0.54
N PRO A 215 6.26 -15.40 0.47
CA PRO A 215 6.86 -14.80 1.65
C PRO A 215 8.20 -14.15 1.30
N GLN A 216 8.64 -13.22 2.15
CA GLN A 216 9.85 -12.42 1.95
C GLN A 216 11.12 -13.27 1.73
N LYS A 217 11.20 -14.44 2.38
CA LYS A 217 12.32 -15.37 2.19
C LYS A 217 12.46 -15.82 0.73
N GLU A 218 11.35 -16.17 0.09
CA GLU A 218 11.35 -16.63 -1.30
C GLU A 218 11.52 -15.45 -2.26
N LEU A 219 10.98 -14.27 -1.92
CA LEU A 219 11.24 -13.02 -2.68
C LEU A 219 12.72 -12.65 -2.70
N ASN A 220 13.44 -12.83 -1.60
CA ASN A 220 14.89 -12.61 -1.58
C ASN A 220 15.61 -13.56 -2.54
N ARG A 221 15.21 -14.84 -2.63
CA ARG A 221 15.78 -15.77 -3.62
C ARG A 221 15.53 -15.33 -5.06
N VAL A 222 14.36 -14.76 -5.34
CA VAL A 222 14.04 -14.19 -6.66
C VAL A 222 14.91 -12.96 -6.94
N ILE A 223 15.11 -12.08 -5.95
CA ILE A 223 15.99 -10.91 -6.07
C ILE A 223 17.43 -11.35 -6.32
N ASP A 224 17.97 -12.28 -5.53
CA ASP A 224 19.33 -12.79 -5.68
C ASP A 224 19.55 -13.33 -7.10
N ALA A 225 18.60 -14.10 -7.62
CA ALA A 225 18.66 -14.63 -8.99
C ALA A 225 18.56 -13.53 -10.07
N LEU A 226 17.77 -12.48 -9.85
CA LEU A 226 17.70 -11.34 -10.78
C LEU A 226 18.98 -10.50 -10.76
N GLU A 227 19.67 -10.40 -9.61
CA GLU A 227 20.94 -9.69 -9.49
C GLU A 227 22.09 -10.35 -10.27
N GLU A 228 22.01 -11.67 -10.49
CA GLU A 228 22.95 -12.38 -11.36
C GLU A 228 22.77 -12.00 -12.85
N VAL A 229 21.56 -11.63 -13.25
CA VAL A 229 21.22 -11.24 -14.63
C VAL A 229 21.47 -9.75 -14.86
N VAL A 230 21.13 -8.93 -13.86
CA VAL A 230 21.13 -7.48 -13.96
C VAL A 230 21.71 -6.87 -12.70
N ARG A 231 22.68 -5.97 -12.86
CA ARG A 231 23.23 -5.21 -11.73
C ARG A 231 22.55 -3.86 -11.64
N ILE A 232 22.18 -3.49 -10.42
CA ILE A 232 21.80 -2.12 -10.06
C ILE A 232 22.83 -1.62 -9.05
N ASP A 233 23.19 -0.34 -9.19
CA ASP A 233 24.04 0.32 -8.21
C ASP A 233 23.15 1.06 -7.20
N GLU A 234 23.10 0.57 -5.96
CA GLU A 234 22.27 1.16 -4.90
C GLU A 234 22.63 2.63 -4.63
N SER A 235 23.90 3.03 -4.89
CA SER A 235 24.34 4.42 -4.69
C SER A 235 23.76 5.38 -5.73
N SER A 236 23.26 4.85 -6.86
CA SER A 236 22.61 5.64 -7.92
C SER A 236 21.17 6.07 -7.59
N PHE A 237 20.62 5.66 -6.44
CA PHE A 237 19.22 5.93 -6.05
C PHE A 237 19.12 6.69 -4.71
N GLN A 238 19.90 7.76 -4.56
CA GLN A 238 20.03 8.51 -3.31
C GLN A 238 18.70 9.03 -2.73
N GLU A 239 17.77 9.47 -3.57
CA GLU A 239 16.46 9.97 -3.10
C GLU A 239 15.53 8.87 -2.60
N LEU A 240 15.81 7.60 -2.93
CA LEU A 240 15.12 6.44 -2.37
C LEU A 240 15.80 5.91 -1.11
N HIS A 241 16.93 6.50 -0.69
CA HIS A 241 17.60 6.04 0.52
C HIS A 241 16.72 6.26 1.74
N PRO A 242 16.79 5.34 2.72
CA PRO A 242 16.11 5.51 3.99
C PRO A 242 16.63 6.72 4.76
N LEU A 243 15.79 7.28 5.62
CA LEU A 243 16.19 8.31 6.58
C LEU A 243 17.31 7.83 7.50
N SER A 244 18.12 8.76 8.00
CA SER A 244 19.03 8.48 9.12
C SER A 244 18.29 8.51 10.46
N TRP A 245 18.87 7.89 11.50
CA TRP A 245 18.31 7.97 12.86
C TRP A 245 18.30 9.39 13.42
N ASP A 246 19.25 10.24 13.02
CA ASP A 246 19.28 11.65 13.43
C ASP A 246 18.11 12.43 12.82
N MET A 247 17.81 12.19 11.53
CA MET A 247 16.64 12.77 10.86
C MET A 247 15.33 12.35 11.54
N VAL A 248 15.16 11.04 11.82
CA VAL A 248 13.98 10.51 12.51
C VAL A 248 13.84 11.12 13.91
N SER A 249 14.95 11.22 14.66
CA SER A 249 14.96 11.79 16.01
C SER A 249 14.63 13.29 16.02
N GLU A 250 15.10 14.04 15.03
CA GLU A 250 14.76 15.45 14.87
C GLU A 250 13.27 15.64 14.59
N MET A 251 12.72 14.90 13.63
CA MET A 251 11.29 14.97 13.29
C MET A 251 10.42 14.63 14.49
N TYR A 252 10.80 13.59 15.26
CA TYR A 252 10.12 13.21 16.48
C TYR A 252 10.14 14.34 17.53
N ARG A 253 11.31 14.93 17.80
CA ARG A 253 11.50 15.97 18.81
C ARG A 253 10.67 17.22 18.55
N VAL A 254 10.39 17.54 17.29
CA VAL A 254 9.55 18.70 16.93
C VAL A 254 8.06 18.35 16.78
N GLY A 255 7.65 17.15 17.17
CA GLY A 255 6.23 16.76 17.29
C GLY A 255 5.66 15.96 16.12
N MET A 256 6.49 15.43 15.21
CA MET A 256 6.01 14.45 14.23
C MET A 256 5.80 13.10 14.94
N THR A 257 4.63 12.48 14.76
CA THR A 257 4.38 11.16 15.35
C THR A 257 5.22 10.11 14.60
N ILE A 258 6.01 9.30 15.32
CA ILE A 258 6.76 8.19 14.72
C ILE A 258 6.06 6.86 15.04
N GLY A 259 5.80 6.08 14.00
CA GLY A 259 5.22 4.74 14.08
C GLY A 259 6.09 3.68 13.39
N SER A 260 5.71 2.42 13.59
CA SER A 260 6.39 1.29 12.97
C SER A 260 5.74 0.91 11.64
N HIS A 261 6.57 0.56 10.65
CA HIS A 261 6.15 -0.06 9.39
C HIS A 261 6.75 -1.46 9.22
N THR A 262 6.76 -2.24 10.31
CA THR A 262 7.49 -3.51 10.49
C THR A 262 9.01 -3.33 10.54
N LYS A 263 9.72 -4.43 10.78
CA LYS A 263 11.17 -4.43 10.88
C LYS A 263 11.82 -4.36 9.49
N THR A 264 11.33 -5.19 8.57
CA THR A 264 11.94 -5.44 7.25
C THR A 264 11.00 -5.16 6.08
N HIS A 265 9.84 -4.55 6.32
CA HIS A 265 8.78 -4.33 5.33
C HIS A 265 8.15 -5.63 4.83
N ALA A 266 8.02 -6.63 5.71
CA ALA A 266 7.44 -7.92 5.34
C ALA A 266 5.91 -7.81 5.16
N LEU A 267 5.38 -8.42 4.10
CA LEU A 267 3.93 -8.52 3.90
C LEU A 267 3.35 -9.54 4.88
N LEU A 268 2.90 -9.08 6.04
CA LEU A 268 2.60 -9.92 7.20
C LEU A 268 1.59 -11.05 6.93
N THR A 269 0.65 -10.86 5.99
CA THR A 269 -0.33 -11.90 5.63
C THR A 269 0.27 -13.10 4.89
N ASN A 270 1.50 -12.97 4.41
CA ASN A 270 2.24 -14.03 3.72
C ASN A 270 3.28 -14.71 4.63
N GLU A 271 3.44 -14.23 5.86
CA GLU A 271 4.48 -14.69 6.78
C GLU A 271 3.93 -15.64 7.84
N SER A 272 4.81 -16.48 8.40
CA SER A 272 4.45 -17.32 9.55
C SER A 272 4.17 -16.45 10.79
N TRP A 273 3.36 -16.96 11.72
CA TRP A 273 3.03 -16.21 12.95
C TRP A 273 4.28 -15.84 13.77
N GLN A 274 5.32 -16.68 13.79
CA GLN A 274 6.59 -16.37 14.47
C GLN A 274 7.29 -15.19 13.79
N ARG A 275 7.29 -15.17 12.45
CA ARG A 275 7.88 -14.09 11.68
C ARG A 275 7.10 -12.79 11.87
N VAL A 276 5.77 -12.84 11.83
CA VAL A 276 4.91 -11.67 12.12
C VAL A 276 5.20 -11.13 13.53
N SER A 277 5.21 -11.98 14.55
CA SER A 277 5.50 -11.58 15.93
C SER A 277 6.86 -10.90 16.05
N ARG A 278 7.88 -11.43 15.37
CA ARG A 278 9.22 -10.84 15.36
C ARG A 278 9.26 -9.51 14.63
N GLU A 279 8.64 -9.41 13.45
CA GLU A 279 8.57 -8.19 12.65
C GLU A 279 7.90 -7.04 13.41
N THR A 280 6.82 -7.31 14.14
CA THR A 280 6.05 -6.29 14.87
C THR A 280 6.70 -5.92 16.19
N MET A 281 7.18 -6.90 16.97
CA MET A 281 7.79 -6.66 18.28
C MET A 281 9.17 -6.00 18.16
N GLU A 282 10.06 -6.54 17.32
CA GLU A 282 11.44 -6.02 17.24
C GLU A 282 11.50 -4.62 16.64
N SER A 283 10.62 -4.30 15.69
CA SER A 283 10.51 -2.93 15.15
C SER A 283 10.05 -1.93 16.22
N ARG A 284 9.06 -2.29 17.04
CA ARG A 284 8.63 -1.44 18.17
C ARG A 284 9.79 -1.18 19.11
N LEU A 285 10.43 -2.24 19.59
CA LEU A 285 11.53 -2.14 20.56
C LEU A 285 12.74 -1.39 20.00
N ALA A 286 13.03 -1.52 18.70
CA ALA A 286 14.08 -0.74 18.05
C ALA A 286 13.77 0.77 18.10
N LEU A 287 12.54 1.16 17.75
CA LEU A 287 12.11 2.56 17.81
C LEU A 287 12.09 3.09 19.25
N GLU A 288 11.57 2.33 20.20
CA GLU A 288 11.52 2.74 21.61
C GLU A 288 12.93 2.96 22.19
N ARG A 289 13.88 2.07 21.86
CA ARG A 289 15.29 2.25 22.27
C ARG A 289 15.94 3.47 21.65
N LYS A 290 15.63 3.79 20.39
CA LYS A 290 16.22 4.92 19.66
C LYS A 290 15.63 6.26 20.07
N LEU A 291 14.32 6.31 20.33
CA LEU A 291 13.59 7.55 20.61
C LEU A 291 13.36 7.80 22.10
N GLY A 292 13.57 6.79 22.96
CA GLY A 292 13.36 6.90 24.41
C GLY A 292 11.88 7.10 24.79
N ALA A 293 10.95 6.72 23.93
CA ALA A 293 9.51 6.92 24.09
C ALA A 293 8.73 5.69 23.64
N ARG A 294 7.52 5.52 24.18
CA ARG A 294 6.63 4.42 23.78
C ARG A 294 6.15 4.61 22.34
N ILE A 295 6.07 3.51 21.59
CA ILE A 295 5.59 3.51 20.21
C ILE A 295 4.24 2.80 20.14
N THR A 296 3.19 3.55 19.84
CA THR A 296 1.80 3.07 19.87
C THR A 296 1.16 2.94 18.49
N HIS A 297 1.83 3.41 17.44
CA HIS A 297 1.29 3.49 16.08
C HIS A 297 1.98 2.51 15.13
N PHE A 298 1.18 1.81 14.32
CA PHE A 298 1.66 0.80 13.37
C PHE A 298 0.95 0.93 12.01
N ALA A 299 1.70 0.92 10.91
CA ALA A 299 1.12 0.83 9.57
C ALA A 299 1.40 -0.55 8.99
N TYR A 300 0.38 -1.23 8.46
CA TYR A 300 0.56 -2.53 7.81
C TYR A 300 1.16 -2.32 6.42
N PRO A 301 2.26 -3.01 6.05
CA PRO A 301 2.75 -3.02 4.68
C PRO A 301 1.63 -3.43 3.72
N ASP A 302 1.47 -2.65 2.64
CA ASP A 302 0.38 -2.78 1.66
C ASP A 302 -1.05 -2.64 2.23
N GLY A 303 -1.18 -2.22 3.50
CA GLY A 303 -2.45 -2.13 4.21
C GLY A 303 -3.15 -3.48 4.42
N ARG A 304 -2.44 -4.61 4.20
CA ARG A 304 -3.01 -5.97 4.31
C ARG A 304 -3.00 -6.48 5.73
N PHE A 305 -4.10 -7.11 6.13
CA PHE A 305 -4.25 -7.72 7.43
C PHE A 305 -5.29 -8.86 7.39
N ASN A 306 -5.19 -9.75 8.37
CA ASN A 306 -6.22 -10.71 8.76
C ASN A 306 -6.29 -10.77 10.30
N ALA A 307 -7.26 -11.48 10.86
CA ALA A 307 -7.50 -11.49 12.31
C ALA A 307 -6.26 -11.90 13.13
N VAL A 308 -5.49 -12.89 12.66
CA VAL A 308 -4.26 -13.35 13.33
C VAL A 308 -3.20 -12.26 13.33
N VAL A 309 -2.94 -11.62 12.19
CA VAL A 309 -1.97 -10.51 12.09
C VAL A 309 -2.37 -9.36 13.00
N VAL A 310 -3.66 -8.99 13.04
CA VAL A 310 -4.15 -7.91 13.91
C VAL A 310 -3.94 -8.26 15.40
N ARG A 311 -4.25 -9.50 15.80
CA ARG A 311 -3.99 -9.98 17.17
C ARG A 311 -2.51 -9.88 17.54
N LEU A 312 -1.61 -10.34 16.67
CA LEU A 312 -0.15 -10.29 16.89
C LEU A 312 0.38 -8.84 16.94
N VAL A 313 -0.21 -7.91 16.18
CA VAL A 313 0.10 -6.48 16.30
C VAL A 313 -0.37 -5.92 17.65
N ALA A 314 -1.54 -6.34 18.14
CA ALA A 314 -2.02 -5.96 19.47
C ALA A 314 -1.10 -6.49 20.58
N GLU A 315 -0.75 -7.78 20.52
CA GLU A 315 0.16 -8.46 21.46
C GLU A 315 1.57 -7.83 21.46
N ALA A 316 2.03 -7.36 20.30
CA ALA A 316 3.29 -6.63 20.20
C ALA A 316 3.26 -5.32 20.98
N GLY A 317 2.08 -4.76 21.31
CA GLY A 317 1.91 -3.59 22.17
C GLY A 317 1.45 -2.31 21.45
N TYR A 318 1.09 -2.39 20.16
CA TYR A 318 0.55 -1.25 19.42
C TYR A 318 -0.90 -0.99 19.81
N ARG A 319 -1.31 0.29 19.78
CA ARG A 319 -2.69 0.71 20.09
C ARG A 319 -3.49 1.13 18.85
N TYR A 320 -2.78 1.65 17.85
CA TYR A 320 -3.38 2.15 16.61
C TYR A 320 -2.69 1.53 15.40
N GLY A 321 -3.51 1.04 14.48
CA GLY A 321 -3.07 0.29 13.31
C GLY A 321 -3.70 0.88 12.06
N TYR A 322 -2.93 1.12 11.01
CA TYR A 322 -3.36 1.85 9.83
C TYR A 322 -3.29 1.01 8.54
N THR A 323 -4.42 0.87 7.86
CA THR A 323 -4.62 0.00 6.69
C THR A 323 -4.97 0.85 5.45
N THR A 324 -5.13 0.21 4.30
CA THR A 324 -5.71 0.82 3.07
C THR A 324 -7.11 0.29 2.78
N CYS A 325 -7.58 -0.66 3.59
CA CYS A 325 -8.85 -1.33 3.42
C CYS A 325 -9.92 -0.68 4.31
N LEU A 326 -11.11 -0.46 3.75
CA LEU A 326 -12.27 0.05 4.48
C LEU A 326 -12.89 -0.98 5.46
N ARG A 327 -12.56 -2.27 5.33
CA ARG A 327 -12.99 -3.28 6.31
C ARG A 327 -12.27 -3.06 7.64
N ARG A 328 -13.02 -3.32 8.71
CA ARG A 328 -12.58 -3.16 10.10
C ARG A 328 -12.54 -4.51 10.77
N ASP A 329 -11.51 -4.75 11.57
CA ASP A 329 -11.51 -5.85 12.52
C ASP A 329 -12.46 -5.50 13.68
N SER A 330 -13.38 -6.40 14.01
CA SER A 330 -14.40 -6.15 15.02
C SER A 330 -13.85 -6.20 16.44
N ALA A 331 -12.85 -7.05 16.71
CA ALA A 331 -12.21 -7.17 18.01
C ALA A 331 -11.21 -6.03 18.27
N HIS A 332 -10.53 -5.58 17.21
CA HIS A 332 -9.52 -4.54 17.27
C HIS A 332 -9.75 -3.42 16.23
N PRO A 333 -10.86 -2.67 16.32
CA PRO A 333 -11.17 -1.63 15.33
C PRO A 333 -10.12 -0.52 15.29
N ARG A 334 -9.52 -0.16 16.42
CA ARG A 334 -8.43 0.85 16.48
C ARG A 334 -7.15 0.38 15.78
N LEU A 335 -6.98 -0.94 15.59
CA LEU A 335 -5.87 -1.51 14.83
C LEU A 335 -6.16 -1.66 13.34
N THR A 336 -7.30 -1.18 12.84
CA THR A 336 -7.67 -1.27 11.42
C THR A 336 -8.21 0.07 10.88
N ILE A 337 -7.53 1.18 11.20
CA ILE A 337 -7.86 2.54 10.74
C ILE A 337 -7.58 2.68 9.23
N PRO A 338 -8.62 2.91 8.40
CA PRO A 338 -8.42 3.02 6.96
C PRO A 338 -7.71 4.32 6.60
N ARG A 339 -6.85 4.26 5.59
CA ARG A 339 -6.16 5.40 4.99
C ARG A 339 -6.40 5.48 3.49
N LYS A 340 -6.44 6.71 3.00
CA LYS A 340 -6.50 7.03 1.58
C LYS A 340 -5.10 7.41 1.13
N PHE A 341 -4.46 6.56 0.33
CA PHE A 341 -3.18 6.92 -0.28
C PHE A 341 -3.39 7.82 -1.49
N LEU A 342 -2.57 8.87 -1.56
CA LEU A 342 -2.50 9.78 -2.69
C LEU A 342 -1.05 9.86 -3.18
N TRP A 343 -0.89 10.13 -4.47
CA TRP A 343 0.38 10.28 -5.17
C TRP A 343 0.21 11.29 -6.32
N GLU A 344 1.27 11.53 -7.09
CA GLU A 344 1.33 12.56 -8.13
C GLU A 344 0.10 12.61 -9.05
N LYS A 345 -0.44 11.45 -9.46
CA LYS A 345 -1.57 11.38 -10.40
C LYS A 345 -2.91 11.04 -9.76
N SER A 346 -3.02 10.97 -8.43
CA SER A 346 -4.29 10.63 -7.79
C SER A 346 -5.38 11.66 -8.06
N CYS A 347 -5.01 12.93 -8.06
CA CYS A 347 -5.92 14.08 -8.06
C CYS A 347 -5.78 14.95 -9.32
N VAL A 348 -5.46 14.34 -10.46
CA VAL A 348 -5.34 15.07 -11.74
C VAL A 348 -6.52 14.79 -12.68
N ASP A 349 -6.90 15.82 -13.44
CA ASP A 349 -7.89 15.72 -14.51
C ASP A 349 -7.33 15.02 -15.77
N ALA A 350 -8.15 14.89 -16.80
CA ALA A 350 -7.76 14.31 -18.08
C ALA A 350 -6.58 15.03 -18.77
N LEU A 351 -6.32 16.30 -18.44
CA LEU A 351 -5.20 17.11 -18.94
C LEU A 351 -3.96 17.03 -18.05
N GLY A 352 -4.00 16.24 -16.96
CA GLY A 352 -2.90 16.11 -16.01
C GLY A 352 -2.76 17.27 -15.04
N ARG A 353 -3.78 18.13 -14.90
CA ARG A 353 -3.79 19.26 -13.97
C ARG A 353 -4.47 18.87 -12.67
N PHE A 354 -4.03 19.43 -11.55
CA PHE A 354 -4.69 19.21 -10.25
C PHE A 354 -6.19 19.57 -10.32
N SER A 355 -7.05 18.65 -9.85
CA SER A 355 -8.50 18.76 -9.86
C SER A 355 -9.05 18.75 -8.43
N SER A 356 -9.66 19.87 -8.02
CA SER A 356 -10.40 19.98 -6.76
C SER A 356 -11.52 18.93 -6.65
N SER A 357 -12.23 18.69 -7.75
CA SER A 357 -13.36 17.76 -7.79
C SER A 357 -12.91 16.33 -7.52
N ILE A 358 -11.82 15.90 -8.16
CA ILE A 358 -11.27 14.55 -7.96
C ILE A 358 -10.70 14.41 -6.54
N MET A 359 -10.02 15.44 -6.03
CA MET A 359 -9.56 15.47 -4.64
C MET A 359 -10.74 15.34 -3.66
N SER A 360 -11.85 16.04 -3.91
CA SER A 360 -13.07 15.92 -3.11
C SER A 360 -13.63 14.50 -3.13
N CYS A 361 -13.65 13.83 -4.29
CA CYS A 361 -14.11 12.45 -4.37
C CYS A 361 -13.24 11.48 -3.56
N HIS A 362 -11.91 11.67 -3.55
CA HIS A 362 -11.02 10.87 -2.69
C HIS A 362 -11.24 11.15 -1.20
N ALA A 363 -11.38 12.42 -0.82
CA ALA A 363 -11.60 12.82 0.57
C ALA A 363 -12.93 12.30 1.14
N HIS A 364 -13.92 12.09 0.28
CA HIS A 364 -15.23 11.51 0.62
C HIS A 364 -15.36 10.02 0.26
N TRP A 365 -14.25 9.34 -0.08
CA TRP A 365 -14.23 7.90 -0.39
C TRP A 365 -15.17 7.46 -1.52
N ILE A 366 -15.58 8.39 -2.41
CA ILE A 366 -16.56 8.14 -3.47
C ILE A 366 -16.08 7.06 -4.44
N PHE A 367 -14.77 7.04 -4.74
CA PHE A 367 -14.20 6.05 -5.64
C PHE A 367 -14.02 4.66 -4.99
N ASP A 368 -14.19 4.56 -3.68
CA ASP A 368 -14.00 3.33 -2.91
C ASP A 368 -15.31 2.62 -2.58
N MET A 369 -16.46 3.31 -2.70
CA MET A 369 -17.78 2.74 -2.41
C MET A 369 -18.13 1.55 -3.29
N LEU A 370 -17.59 1.52 -4.50
CA LEU A 370 -17.80 0.44 -5.48
C LEU A 370 -16.65 -0.57 -5.47
N ALA A 371 -15.60 -0.33 -4.69
CA ALA A 371 -14.46 -1.22 -4.60
C ALA A 371 -14.71 -2.32 -3.55
N THR A 372 -14.81 -3.56 -4.00
CA THR A 372 -14.80 -4.72 -3.11
C THR A 372 -13.38 -4.98 -2.61
N CYS A 373 -13.18 -5.11 -1.30
CA CYS A 373 -11.90 -5.58 -0.78
C CYS A 373 -11.63 -7.02 -1.23
N GLU A 374 -10.54 -7.22 -1.97
CA GLU A 374 -10.06 -8.53 -2.44
C GLU A 374 -9.12 -9.23 -1.44
N HIS A 375 -8.81 -8.60 -0.30
CA HIS A 375 -7.93 -9.19 0.70
C HIS A 375 -8.65 -10.33 1.45
N ASN A 376 -7.96 -11.47 1.57
CA ASN A 376 -8.42 -12.52 2.45
C ASN A 376 -8.16 -12.10 3.91
N HIS A 377 -9.23 -11.75 4.62
CA HIS A 377 -9.18 -11.44 6.05
C HIS A 377 -9.34 -12.68 6.93
N THR A 378 -9.55 -13.85 6.33
CA THR A 378 -9.51 -15.16 7.01
C THR A 378 -8.11 -15.74 6.97
N TRP A 379 -7.72 -16.47 8.02
CA TRP A 379 -6.41 -17.09 8.11
C TRP A 379 -6.44 -18.51 7.53
N PRO A 380 -5.56 -18.87 6.56
CA PRO A 380 -5.65 -20.15 5.86
C PRO A 380 -5.03 -21.38 6.58
N GLY A 381 -4.69 -21.34 7.88
CA GLY A 381 -4.06 -22.49 8.54
C GLY A 381 -4.28 -22.61 10.06
N SER A 382 -4.82 -23.76 10.48
CA SER A 382 -5.13 -24.21 11.86
C SER A 382 -4.54 -23.42 13.03
N ASP A 383 -5.45 -22.96 13.91
CA ASP A 383 -5.17 -22.46 15.25
C ASP A 383 -4.45 -23.54 16.09
N PRO A 384 -3.35 -23.25 16.82
CA PRO A 384 -2.81 -24.16 17.81
C PRO A 384 -3.64 -24.02 19.10
N GLY A 385 -4.88 -24.49 19.07
CA GLY A 385 -5.83 -24.15 20.13
C GLY A 385 -7.11 -24.97 20.16
N ASP A 386 -7.07 -26.26 19.83
CA ASP A 386 -8.09 -27.20 20.32
C ASP A 386 -7.51 -28.63 20.41
N ALA A 387 -6.61 -28.80 21.38
CA ALA A 387 -6.14 -30.11 21.82
C ALA A 387 -6.62 -30.35 23.26
N SER A 388 -7.93 -30.33 23.46
CA SER A 388 -8.54 -30.82 24.69
C SER A 388 -10.01 -31.19 24.48
N THR A 389 -10.27 -32.38 23.95
CA THR A 389 -11.21 -33.35 24.53
C THR A 389 -11.06 -34.68 23.81
N SER A 390 -10.48 -35.64 24.53
CA SER A 390 -10.62 -37.06 24.29
C SER A 390 -12.08 -37.50 24.47
N SER A 391 -12.70 -38.03 23.42
CA SER A 391 -13.75 -39.04 23.55
C SER A 391 -13.81 -39.89 22.27
N GLU A 392 -13.79 -41.19 22.47
CA GLU A 392 -13.72 -42.31 21.54
C GLU A 392 -14.84 -42.42 20.50
N PRO A 393 -14.70 -43.31 19.48
CA PRO A 393 -15.46 -43.29 18.24
C PRO A 393 -16.71 -44.18 18.29
N THR A 394 -17.78 -43.75 17.64
CA THR A 394 -18.91 -44.63 17.30
C THR A 394 -19.48 -44.30 15.90
N GLY A 395 -19.54 -45.32 15.05
CA GLY A 395 -20.72 -45.62 14.24
C GLY A 395 -20.85 -45.01 12.84
N GLU A 396 -20.42 -45.79 11.85
CA GLU A 396 -21.16 -46.20 10.63
C GLU A 396 -21.96 -45.19 9.76
N GLY A 397 -21.68 -45.23 8.45
CA GLY A 397 -22.72 -45.20 7.40
C GLY A 397 -22.61 -44.11 6.32
N PRO A 398 -22.47 -44.45 5.01
CA PRO A 398 -22.24 -43.48 3.94
C PRO A 398 -23.57 -42.98 3.32
N GLY A 399 -23.68 -41.67 3.14
CA GLY A 399 -24.80 -41.01 2.45
C GLY A 399 -24.32 -40.29 1.20
N GLU A 400 -24.58 -40.92 0.06
CA GLU A 400 -24.39 -40.45 -1.31
C GLU A 400 -25.15 -39.13 -1.54
N LEU A 401 -24.44 -38.04 -1.88
CA LEU A 401 -25.07 -36.77 -2.25
C LEU A 401 -25.00 -36.55 -3.77
N THR A 402 -26.19 -36.44 -4.33
CA THR A 402 -26.52 -36.09 -5.70
C THR A 402 -26.13 -34.65 -6.04
N ALA A 403 -25.66 -34.46 -7.28
CA ALA A 403 -25.44 -33.16 -7.89
C ALA A 403 -26.78 -32.47 -8.25
N PRO A 404 -26.79 -31.13 -8.31
CA PRO A 404 -27.51 -30.45 -9.36
C PRO A 404 -26.67 -29.39 -10.09
N THR A 405 -26.53 -29.63 -11.40
CA THR A 405 -26.79 -28.70 -12.52
C THR A 405 -26.53 -27.20 -12.36
N SER A 406 -25.48 -26.77 -13.07
CA SER A 406 -25.39 -25.62 -13.97
C SER A 406 -26.48 -24.54 -13.93
N SER A 407 -26.08 -23.32 -13.60
CA SER A 407 -26.67 -22.09 -14.13
C SER A 407 -25.59 -21.03 -14.36
N THR A 408 -25.37 -20.75 -15.64
CA THR A 408 -25.01 -19.45 -16.25
C THR A 408 -24.04 -18.53 -15.49
N GLU A 409 -22.78 -18.57 -15.91
CA GLU A 409 -21.79 -17.53 -15.70
C GLU A 409 -22.27 -16.21 -16.33
N ALA A 410 -22.47 -15.19 -15.51
CA ALA A 410 -22.53 -13.81 -15.95
C ALA A 410 -21.13 -13.21 -15.83
N ASP A 411 -20.59 -12.80 -16.98
CA ASP A 411 -19.32 -12.09 -17.12
C ASP A 411 -19.23 -10.89 -16.17
N VAL A 412 -18.35 -10.96 -15.18
CA VAL A 412 -17.95 -9.82 -14.36
C VAL A 412 -16.49 -9.51 -14.64
N VAL A 413 -16.29 -8.39 -15.34
CA VAL A 413 -14.99 -7.79 -15.63
C VAL A 413 -14.31 -7.35 -14.32
N PRO A 414 -13.10 -7.83 -13.98
CA PRO A 414 -12.38 -7.33 -12.82
C PRO A 414 -11.81 -5.93 -13.11
N HIS A 415 -12.32 -4.92 -12.41
CA HIS A 415 -11.76 -3.57 -12.40
C HIS A 415 -10.52 -3.53 -11.51
N ALA A 416 -9.37 -3.80 -12.12
CA ALA A 416 -8.07 -3.62 -11.47
C ALA A 416 -7.71 -2.12 -11.33
N LEU A 417 -7.28 -1.77 -10.12
CA LEU A 417 -6.32 -0.72 -9.75
C LEU A 417 -6.83 0.74 -9.75
N ASN A 418 -7.37 1.15 -8.59
CA ASN A 418 -7.12 2.48 -8.04
C ASN A 418 -5.88 2.40 -7.14
N LEU A 419 -4.71 2.27 -7.77
CA LEU A 419 -3.42 2.65 -7.18
C LEU A 419 -2.70 3.55 -8.17
#